data_AF-A0A941X450-F1
#
_entry.id   AF-A0A941X450-F1
#
_cell.length_a   1.000
_cell.length_b   1.000
_cell.length_c   1.000
_cell.angle_alpha   90.00
_cell.angle_beta   90.00
_cell.angle_gamma   90.00
#
_symmetry.space_group_name_H-M   'P 1'
#
loop_
_entity.id
_entity.type
_entity.pdbx_description
1 polymer ?
#
loop_
_entity_poly.entity_id
_entity_poly.type
_entity_poly.pdbx_seq_one_letter_code
_entity_poly.pdbx_strand_id
1 'polypeptide(L)'
;MKTHFKFILCFVGILSITACGSSDPDLPGSGGTGGDDETLVTLAGDRSFSLLSLSAGKGLASGTYNIQPLAAFIQENNTDVVALQDVDFGTARTGKKNLVGEVAYRCSKDGQRRQGIFASTGREDGGETGVALFVRECFYGTNKVNLNDELVLLTVPYELGSGETVLIATCQFDKEDANKRVRQAEALAAYADQVKQNIVICASVYENESGNVFNILKKKYRRSCKFSSENTYPAVQPESRFDYVLTPLSQNWGTQAVQIKGDQTVSDHKALFLRIGLK
;
A
#
# COMPACT_ATOMS: atom_id res chain seq x y z
N MET A 1 -33.51 50.97 34.88
CA MET A 1 -32.32 50.80 35.73
C MET A 1 -31.42 49.73 35.14
N LYS A 2 -30.18 50.12 34.80
CA LYS A 2 -28.96 49.34 34.58
C LYS A 2 -28.95 48.22 33.51
N THR A 3 -28.53 48.66 32.33
CA THR A 3 -27.74 47.97 31.31
C THR A 3 -26.52 47.21 31.85
N HIS A 4 -26.23 46.03 31.31
CA HIS A 4 -24.86 45.50 31.24
C HIS A 4 -24.61 44.86 29.86
N PHE A 5 -23.82 45.59 29.07
CA PHE A 5 -23.27 45.22 27.78
C PHE A 5 -21.98 44.43 28.05
N LYS A 6 -21.85 43.20 27.53
CA LYS A 6 -20.59 42.45 27.57
C LYS A 6 -19.91 42.55 26.20
N PHE A 7 -18.83 43.30 26.17
CA PHE A 7 -17.83 43.34 25.10
C PHE A 7 -17.10 41.99 25.05
N ILE A 8 -17.08 41.32 23.89
CA ILE A 8 -16.10 40.27 23.59
C ILE A 8 -15.26 40.77 22.41
N LEU A 9 -13.96 40.83 22.67
CA LEU A 9 -12.91 41.43 21.87
C LEU A 9 -12.45 40.41 20.81
N CYS A 10 -12.55 40.77 19.53
CA CYS A 10 -11.90 40.03 18.43
C CYS A 10 -10.39 40.26 18.49
N PHE A 11 -9.61 39.18 18.64
CA PHE A 11 -8.17 39.20 18.37
C PHE A 11 -7.90 38.69 16.95
N VAL A 12 -7.49 39.61 16.08
CA VAL A 12 -6.91 39.33 14.77
C VAL A 12 -5.43 39.03 14.99
N GLY A 13 -5.02 37.77 14.81
CA GLY A 13 -3.62 37.37 14.79
C GLY A 13 -3.02 37.63 13.40
N ILE A 14 -2.12 38.60 13.34
CA ILE A 14 -1.37 39.02 12.14
C ILE A 14 -0.24 38.02 11.84
N LEU A 15 -0.12 37.64 10.56
CA LEU A 15 1.05 36.96 9.98
C LEU A 15 2.33 37.78 10.21
N SER A 16 3.39 37.13 10.69
CA SER A 16 4.76 37.61 10.56
C SER A 16 5.58 36.60 9.76
N ILE A 17 5.94 37.02 8.55
CA ILE A 17 6.89 36.36 7.66
C ILE A 17 8.26 36.85 8.08
N THR A 18 9.15 35.97 8.54
CA THR A 18 10.55 36.32 8.76
C THR A 18 11.39 35.61 7.73
N ALA A 19 11.73 36.33 6.66
CA ALA A 19 12.84 36.01 5.80
C ALA A 19 14.14 36.43 6.50
N CYS A 20 14.98 35.47 6.86
CA CYS A 20 16.37 35.73 7.21
C CYS A 20 17.25 35.11 6.13
N GLY A 21 17.85 35.97 5.32
CA GLY A 21 19.04 35.65 4.54
C GLY A 21 20.30 35.97 5.36
N SER A 22 21.27 35.06 5.31
CA SER A 22 22.68 35.29 5.60
C SER A 22 23.44 34.07 5.06
N SER A 23 24.05 34.19 3.88
CA SER A 23 25.49 34.35 3.67
C SER A 23 26.27 33.04 3.72
N ASP A 24 26.64 32.56 2.52
CA ASP A 24 27.54 31.45 2.27
C ASP A 24 28.96 31.71 2.80
N PRO A 25 29.70 30.62 3.09
CA PRO A 25 31.10 30.55 2.70
C PRO A 25 31.37 29.33 1.79
N ASP A 26 31.98 29.60 0.64
CA ASP A 26 32.58 28.62 -0.26
C ASP A 26 33.75 27.87 0.42
N LEU A 27 33.77 26.54 0.33
CA LEU A 27 34.99 25.73 0.35
C LEU A 27 34.84 24.45 -0.52
N PRO A 28 35.95 23.92 -1.08
CA PRO A 28 35.97 23.18 -2.34
C PRO A 28 35.83 21.66 -2.19
N GLY A 29 35.53 21.01 -3.31
CA GLY A 29 35.03 19.63 -3.37
C GLY A 29 36.04 18.51 -3.17
N SER A 30 35.49 17.29 -3.04
CA SER A 30 36.00 16.03 -3.59
C SER A 30 35.18 14.86 -3.01
N GLY A 31 34.76 13.93 -3.87
CA GLY A 31 34.30 12.61 -3.45
C GLY A 31 32.95 12.22 -4.02
N GLY A 32 32.94 11.77 -5.27
CA GLY A 32 31.77 11.12 -5.86
C GLY A 32 31.42 9.85 -5.11
N THR A 33 30.15 9.75 -4.71
CA THR A 33 29.44 8.48 -4.49
C THR A 33 28.07 8.66 -5.13
N GLY A 34 27.66 7.68 -5.95
CA GLY A 34 26.39 7.71 -6.68
C GLY A 34 25.23 7.81 -5.69
N GLY A 35 24.59 8.97 -5.66
CA GLY A 35 23.40 9.23 -4.87
C GLY A 35 22.16 8.86 -5.66
N ASP A 36 21.48 7.79 -5.25
CA ASP A 36 20.15 7.43 -5.73
C ASP A 36 19.07 8.31 -5.06
N ASP A 37 19.29 9.62 -5.00
CA ASP A 37 18.38 10.58 -4.37
C ASP A 37 17.22 10.88 -5.33
N GLU A 38 16.29 9.93 -5.48
CA GLU A 38 15.01 10.22 -6.15
C GLU A 38 14.11 11.00 -5.19
N THR A 39 14.16 12.31 -5.34
CA THR A 39 13.25 13.30 -4.76
C THR A 39 11.79 12.96 -5.11
N LEU A 40 10.84 13.24 -4.21
CA LEU A 40 9.41 13.20 -4.54
C LEU A 40 9.18 13.97 -5.86
N VAL A 41 8.53 13.32 -6.83
CA VAL A 41 8.39 13.87 -8.19
C VAL A 41 7.01 14.48 -8.37
N THR A 42 6.92 15.65 -8.99
CA THR A 42 5.64 16.22 -9.43
C THR A 42 5.12 15.40 -10.62
N LEU A 43 4.16 14.50 -10.37
CA LEU A 43 3.42 13.78 -11.42
C LEU A 43 2.21 14.60 -11.88
N ALA A 44 1.86 14.46 -13.15
CA ALA A 44 0.59 14.98 -13.66
C ALA A 44 -0.57 14.30 -12.89
N GLY A 45 -1.51 15.10 -12.38
CA GLY A 45 -2.56 14.63 -11.47
C GLY A 45 -3.52 13.63 -12.11
N ASP A 46 -3.63 13.64 -13.44
CA ASP A 46 -4.41 12.73 -14.26
C ASP A 46 -3.68 11.40 -14.54
N ARG A 47 -2.35 11.35 -14.43
CA ARG A 47 -1.54 10.13 -14.59
C ARG A 47 -1.13 9.49 -13.26
N SER A 48 -1.72 9.92 -12.14
CA SER A 48 -1.45 9.38 -10.82
C SER A 48 -2.71 8.96 -10.08
N PHE A 49 -2.57 8.03 -9.14
CA PHE A 49 -3.64 7.54 -8.28
C PHE A 49 -3.12 7.28 -6.86
N SER A 50 -4.03 7.26 -5.91
CA SER A 50 -3.77 6.96 -4.51
C SER A 50 -4.03 5.48 -4.21
N LEU A 51 -3.13 4.88 -3.45
CA LEU A 51 -3.10 3.46 -3.14
C LEU A 51 -2.88 3.27 -1.64
N LEU A 52 -3.57 2.29 -1.06
CA LEU A 52 -3.33 1.80 0.29
C LEU A 52 -3.02 0.30 0.22
N SER A 53 -1.86 -0.13 0.70
CA SER A 53 -1.48 -1.55 0.83
C SER A 53 -1.39 -1.93 2.30
N LEU A 54 -2.00 -3.05 2.68
CA LEU A 54 -2.01 -3.53 4.07
C LEU A 54 -2.17 -5.05 4.14
N SER A 55 -1.26 -5.72 4.86
CA SER A 55 -1.56 -7.05 5.41
C SER A 55 -2.66 -6.92 6.47
N ALA A 56 -3.82 -7.52 6.22
CA ALA A 56 -5.05 -7.28 6.99
C ALA A 56 -5.16 -8.10 8.28
N GLY A 57 -4.18 -8.96 8.57
CA GLY A 57 -4.18 -9.83 9.76
C GLY A 57 -5.46 -10.66 9.90
N LYS A 58 -6.09 -11.04 8.77
CA LYS A 58 -7.33 -11.84 8.69
C LYS A 58 -8.55 -11.16 9.37
N GLY A 59 -8.46 -9.86 9.68
CA GLY A 59 -9.48 -9.14 10.46
C GLY A 59 -9.49 -9.51 11.95
N LEU A 60 -8.38 -10.03 12.47
CA LEU A 60 -8.24 -10.53 13.85
C LEU A 60 -7.40 -9.62 14.76
N ALA A 61 -7.19 -8.36 14.38
CA ALA A 61 -6.30 -7.42 15.09
C ALA A 61 -6.62 -7.29 16.59
N SER A 62 -7.89 -7.38 16.98
CA SER A 62 -8.34 -7.36 18.39
C SER A 62 -8.32 -8.74 19.08
N GLY A 63 -7.67 -9.75 18.50
CA GLY A 63 -7.67 -11.15 18.96
C GLY A 63 -8.95 -11.93 18.62
N THR A 64 -9.97 -11.26 18.10
CA THR A 64 -11.24 -11.82 17.62
C THR A 64 -11.63 -11.14 16.32
N TYR A 65 -12.46 -11.80 15.51
CA TYR A 65 -12.87 -11.26 14.21
C TYR A 65 -13.72 -10.00 14.37
N ASN A 66 -13.14 -8.87 13.96
CA ASN A 66 -13.80 -7.58 13.94
C ASN A 66 -13.29 -6.72 12.78
N ILE A 67 -14.14 -6.56 11.77
CA ILE A 67 -13.77 -5.86 10.55
C ILE A 67 -14.03 -4.33 10.59
N GLN A 68 -14.70 -3.85 11.64
CA GLN A 68 -15.10 -2.44 11.72
C GLN A 68 -13.92 -1.46 11.71
N PRO A 69 -12.83 -1.68 12.49
CA PRO A 69 -11.67 -0.79 12.46
C PRO A 69 -11.01 -0.73 11.07
N LEU A 70 -10.87 -1.88 10.40
CA LEU A 70 -10.31 -1.94 9.05
C LEU A 70 -11.18 -1.20 8.03
N ALA A 71 -12.50 -1.40 8.07
CA ALA A 71 -13.41 -0.72 7.15
C ALA A 71 -13.42 0.81 7.37
N ALA A 72 -13.44 1.26 8.63
CA ALA A 72 -13.36 2.68 8.98
C ALA A 72 -12.04 3.29 8.52
N PHE A 73 -10.91 2.61 8.78
CA PHE A 73 -9.60 3.04 8.32
C PHE A 73 -9.53 3.19 6.79
N ILE A 74 -10.08 2.24 6.03
CA ILE A 74 -10.15 2.33 4.56
C ILE A 74 -11.01 3.53 4.12
N GLN A 75 -12.15 3.77 4.77
CA GLN A 75 -13.02 4.90 4.45
C GLN A 75 -12.37 6.25 4.76
N GLU A 76 -11.76 6.39 5.93
CA GLU A 76 -11.09 7.62 6.37
C GLU A 76 -9.90 8.00 5.47
N ASN A 77 -9.14 7.01 5.01
CA ASN A 77 -8.03 7.24 4.09
C ASN A 77 -8.47 7.54 2.67
N ASN A 78 -9.65 7.02 2.29
CA ASN A 78 -10.29 7.25 1.00
C ASN A 78 -9.31 7.18 -0.17
N THR A 79 -8.62 6.06 -0.38
CA THR A 79 -7.77 5.87 -1.56
C THR A 79 -8.58 5.39 -2.76
N ASP A 80 -8.01 5.56 -3.96
CA ASP A 80 -8.58 5.07 -5.21
C ASP A 80 -8.55 3.54 -5.25
N VAL A 81 -7.43 2.96 -4.81
CA VAL A 81 -7.23 1.51 -4.71
C VAL A 81 -6.81 1.11 -3.29
N VAL A 82 -7.32 -0.04 -2.83
CA VAL A 82 -6.83 -0.73 -1.63
C VAL A 82 -6.40 -2.14 -2.00
N ALA A 83 -5.19 -2.52 -1.61
CA ALA A 83 -4.68 -3.88 -1.70
C ALA A 83 -4.55 -4.47 -0.30
N LEU A 84 -5.25 -5.58 -0.07
CA LEU A 84 -5.15 -6.35 1.17
C LEU A 84 -4.42 -7.66 0.92
N GLN A 85 -3.49 -7.97 1.82
CA GLN A 85 -2.92 -9.30 1.98
C GLN A 85 -3.44 -9.93 3.28
N ASP A 86 -3.16 -11.21 3.50
CA ASP A 86 -3.56 -11.98 4.68
C ASP A 86 -5.07 -11.94 4.94
N VAL A 87 -5.84 -12.27 3.90
CA VAL A 87 -7.31 -12.19 3.89
C VAL A 87 -7.92 -13.58 4.04
N ASP A 88 -8.83 -13.73 4.98
CA ASP A 88 -9.62 -14.97 5.17
C ASP A 88 -10.96 -14.91 4.42
N PHE A 89 -11.35 -16.03 3.84
CA PHE A 89 -12.66 -16.27 3.22
C PHE A 89 -13.23 -17.59 3.73
N GLY A 90 -14.26 -17.52 4.58
CA GLY A 90 -14.99 -18.71 5.03
C GLY A 90 -14.19 -19.63 5.96
N THR A 91 -13.17 -19.14 6.65
CA THR A 91 -12.39 -19.90 7.65
C THR A 91 -13.18 -20.04 8.96
N ALA A 92 -12.92 -21.09 9.74
CA ALA A 92 -13.64 -21.30 11.01
C ALA A 92 -13.31 -20.20 12.04
N ARG A 93 -12.06 -19.73 12.09
CA ARG A 93 -11.58 -18.66 12.99
C ARG A 93 -12.30 -17.32 12.79
N THR A 94 -12.80 -17.06 11.58
CA THR A 94 -13.61 -15.87 11.27
C THR A 94 -15.10 -16.10 11.47
N GLY A 95 -15.53 -17.29 11.92
CA GLY A 95 -16.94 -17.66 11.99
C GLY A 95 -17.56 -17.87 10.60
N LYS A 96 -16.77 -18.38 9.65
CA LYS A 96 -17.15 -18.61 8.24
C LYS A 96 -17.57 -17.33 7.50
N LYS A 97 -17.01 -16.18 7.89
CA LYS A 97 -17.31 -14.88 7.26
C LYS A 97 -16.47 -14.65 6.01
N ASN A 98 -16.99 -13.78 5.15
CA ASN A 98 -16.28 -13.29 3.96
C ASN A 98 -15.76 -11.89 4.25
N LEU A 99 -14.47 -11.79 4.58
CA LEU A 99 -13.82 -10.52 4.92
C LEU A 99 -14.03 -9.47 3.82
N VAL A 100 -13.79 -9.85 2.56
CA VAL A 100 -13.89 -8.94 1.40
C VAL A 100 -15.32 -8.40 1.25
N GLY A 101 -16.32 -9.27 1.36
CA GLY A 101 -17.72 -8.87 1.30
C GLY A 101 -18.11 -7.91 2.42
N GLU A 102 -17.67 -8.17 3.66
CA GLU A 102 -17.98 -7.30 4.80
C GLU A 102 -17.27 -5.95 4.74
N VAL A 103 -16.00 -5.92 4.32
CA VAL A 103 -15.26 -4.66 4.07
C VAL A 103 -15.98 -3.86 2.98
N ALA A 104 -16.27 -4.47 1.82
CA ALA A 104 -16.94 -3.79 0.72
C ALA A 104 -18.32 -3.22 1.14
N TYR A 105 -19.11 -4.00 1.89
CA TYR A 105 -20.40 -3.57 2.41
C TYR A 105 -20.28 -2.37 3.36
N ARG A 106 -19.34 -2.41 4.32
CA ARG A 106 -19.14 -1.32 5.28
C ARG A 106 -18.57 -0.08 4.63
N CYS A 107 -17.61 -0.25 3.72
CA CYS A 107 -17.01 0.86 3.00
C CYS A 107 -17.99 1.56 2.05
N SER A 108 -19.00 0.83 1.53
CA SER A 108 -20.03 1.35 0.60
C SER A 108 -21.12 2.22 1.24
N LYS A 109 -20.99 2.57 2.52
CA LYS A 109 -21.91 3.49 3.22
C LYS A 109 -21.63 4.94 2.82
N ASP A 110 -22.59 5.83 3.09
CA ASP A 110 -22.45 7.28 2.94
C ASP A 110 -21.99 7.73 1.53
N GLY A 111 -22.40 6.99 0.50
CA GLY A 111 -22.09 7.29 -0.90
C GLY A 111 -20.69 6.86 -1.37
N GLN A 112 -19.85 6.32 -0.48
CA GLN A 112 -18.49 5.87 -0.79
C GLN A 112 -18.48 4.46 -1.41
N ARG A 113 -19.00 4.30 -2.63
CA ARG A 113 -19.02 2.98 -3.30
C ARG A 113 -17.64 2.34 -3.31
N ARG A 114 -17.57 1.05 -2.92
CA ARG A 114 -16.35 0.25 -2.98
C ARG A 114 -16.67 -1.18 -3.34
N GLN A 115 -16.02 -1.68 -4.38
CA GLN A 115 -16.10 -3.07 -4.80
C GLN A 115 -14.84 -3.79 -4.38
N GLY A 116 -14.96 -5.05 -3.97
CA GLY A 116 -13.85 -5.88 -3.53
C GLY A 116 -13.84 -7.21 -4.28
N ILE A 117 -12.64 -7.67 -4.65
CA ILE A 117 -12.42 -8.98 -5.26
C ILE A 117 -11.39 -9.75 -4.45
N PHE A 118 -11.51 -11.07 -4.46
CA PHE A 118 -10.68 -12.00 -3.71
C PHE A 118 -9.99 -12.99 -4.65
N ALA A 119 -8.74 -13.31 -4.36
CA ALA A 119 -8.05 -14.44 -4.95
C ALA A 119 -7.45 -15.33 -3.86
N SER A 120 -7.92 -16.57 -3.83
CA SER A 120 -7.41 -17.62 -2.96
C SER A 120 -5.96 -17.96 -3.31
N THR A 121 -5.08 -17.95 -2.31
CA THR A 121 -3.69 -18.44 -2.38
C THR A 121 -3.54 -19.82 -1.77
N GLY A 122 -4.53 -20.29 -1.00
CA GLY A 122 -4.52 -21.58 -0.33
C GLY A 122 -5.80 -21.85 0.46
N ARG A 123 -5.90 -23.07 1.01
CA ARG A 123 -6.98 -23.49 1.90
C ARG A 123 -6.44 -23.72 3.31
N GLU A 124 -7.09 -23.13 4.28
CA GLU A 124 -6.79 -23.32 5.71
C GLU A 124 -8.09 -23.32 6.51
N ASP A 125 -8.11 -24.01 7.64
CA ASP A 125 -9.18 -23.89 8.65
C ASP A 125 -10.61 -24.04 8.08
N GLY A 126 -10.75 -24.95 7.11
CA GLY A 126 -12.00 -25.24 6.40
C GLY A 126 -12.53 -24.09 5.55
N GLY A 127 -11.69 -23.11 5.20
CA GLY A 127 -11.96 -22.00 4.29
C GLY A 127 -10.78 -21.76 3.35
N GLU A 128 -10.65 -20.52 2.88
CA GLU A 128 -9.59 -20.06 1.99
C GLU A 128 -8.85 -18.87 2.60
N THR A 129 -7.56 -18.77 2.29
CA THR A 129 -6.72 -17.62 2.58
C THR A 129 -6.24 -17.02 1.28
N GLY A 130 -5.96 -15.72 1.25
CA GLY A 130 -5.62 -15.06 0.00
C GLY A 130 -5.34 -13.58 0.10
N VAL A 131 -5.50 -12.93 -1.04
CA VAL A 131 -5.30 -11.49 -1.23
C VAL A 131 -6.55 -10.87 -1.85
N ALA A 132 -6.73 -9.58 -1.64
CA ALA A 132 -7.88 -8.85 -2.15
C ALA A 132 -7.51 -7.48 -2.72
N LEU A 133 -8.25 -7.04 -3.72
CA LEU A 133 -8.19 -5.68 -4.25
C LEU A 133 -9.56 -5.03 -4.10
N PHE A 134 -9.56 -3.74 -3.77
CA PHE A 134 -10.75 -2.92 -3.75
C PHE A 134 -10.52 -1.66 -4.57
N VAL A 135 -11.54 -1.29 -5.35
CA VAL A 135 -11.59 -0.04 -6.11
C VAL A 135 -12.90 0.68 -5.83
N ARG A 136 -12.94 1.99 -6.07
CA ARG A 136 -14.17 2.77 -5.93
C ARG A 136 -15.16 2.55 -7.07
N GLU A 137 -14.62 2.40 -8.26
CA GLU A 137 -15.40 2.21 -9.49
C GLU A 137 -15.74 0.74 -9.74
N CYS A 138 -16.16 0.42 -10.96
CA CYS A 138 -16.36 -0.96 -11.40
C CYS A 138 -15.03 -1.61 -11.80
N PHE A 139 -14.89 -2.90 -11.50
CA PHE A 139 -13.83 -3.69 -12.12
C PHE A 139 -14.17 -3.89 -13.61
N TYR A 140 -13.26 -3.48 -14.49
CA TYR A 140 -13.35 -3.74 -15.94
C TYR A 140 -12.83 -5.13 -16.33
N GLY A 141 -12.26 -5.86 -15.35
CA GLY A 141 -11.77 -7.22 -15.49
C GLY A 141 -11.03 -7.65 -14.23
N THR A 142 -10.88 -8.95 -14.01
CA THR A 142 -10.08 -9.49 -12.91
C THR A 142 -9.31 -10.69 -13.42
N ASN A 143 -8.03 -10.79 -13.06
CA ASN A 143 -7.20 -11.94 -13.41
C ASN A 143 -6.44 -12.42 -12.18
N LYS A 144 -6.66 -13.69 -11.82
CA LYS A 144 -5.78 -14.44 -10.93
C LYS A 144 -4.68 -15.07 -11.79
N VAL A 145 -3.44 -14.63 -11.61
CA VAL A 145 -2.26 -15.15 -12.31
C VAL A 145 -1.48 -16.04 -11.35
N ASN A 146 -1.23 -17.29 -11.74
CA ASN A 146 -0.33 -18.18 -11.00
C ASN A 146 1.05 -18.12 -11.66
N LEU A 147 2.03 -17.54 -10.97
CA LEU A 147 3.39 -17.37 -11.45
C LEU A 147 4.20 -18.63 -11.12
N ASN A 148 4.49 -19.44 -12.15
CA ASN A 148 5.24 -20.69 -12.07
C ASN A 148 4.75 -21.64 -10.96
N ASP A 149 3.46 -21.62 -10.64
CA ASP A 149 2.85 -22.35 -9.50
C ASP A 149 3.44 -22.03 -8.11
N GLU A 150 4.25 -20.98 -7.97
CA GLU A 150 4.88 -20.58 -6.71
C GLU A 150 4.16 -19.41 -6.04
N LEU A 151 3.67 -18.44 -6.83
CA LEU A 151 3.07 -17.20 -6.33
C LEU A 151 1.76 -16.88 -7.05
N VAL A 152 0.72 -16.57 -6.28
CA VAL A 152 -0.54 -16.05 -6.82
C VAL A 152 -0.49 -14.53 -6.83
N LEU A 153 -0.79 -13.94 -8.00
CA LEU A 153 -0.93 -12.51 -8.20
C LEU A 153 -2.38 -12.21 -8.61
N LEU A 154 -3.09 -11.44 -7.79
CA LEU A 154 -4.39 -10.89 -8.16
C LEU A 154 -4.17 -9.58 -8.88
N THR A 155 -4.67 -9.46 -10.12
CA THR A 155 -4.47 -8.28 -10.96
C THR A 155 -5.80 -7.71 -11.45
N VAL A 156 -5.88 -6.38 -11.55
CA VAL A 156 -7.01 -5.64 -12.13
C VAL A 156 -6.51 -4.52 -13.03
N PRO A 157 -7.14 -4.28 -14.19
CA PRO A 157 -6.93 -3.04 -14.92
C PRO A 157 -7.52 -1.87 -14.13
N TYR A 158 -6.82 -0.74 -14.14
CA TYR A 158 -7.22 0.52 -13.55
C TYR A 158 -6.98 1.64 -14.57
N GLU A 159 -8.00 2.42 -14.87
CA GLU A 159 -7.91 3.55 -15.80
C GLU A 159 -7.47 4.80 -15.03
N LEU A 160 -6.37 5.42 -15.47
CA LEU A 160 -5.91 6.70 -14.94
C LEU A 160 -6.83 7.81 -15.44
N GLY A 161 -6.83 8.97 -14.77
CA GLY A 161 -7.58 10.15 -15.23
C GLY A 161 -7.18 10.64 -16.63
N SER A 162 -6.00 10.25 -17.12
CA SER A 162 -5.54 10.48 -18.50
C SER A 162 -6.15 9.54 -19.54
N GLY A 163 -6.92 8.52 -19.13
CA GLY A 163 -7.45 7.46 -19.98
C GLY A 163 -6.48 6.30 -20.24
N GLU A 164 -5.25 6.35 -19.71
CA GLU A 164 -4.28 5.24 -19.83
C GLU A 164 -4.64 4.13 -18.85
N THR A 165 -4.68 2.87 -19.31
CA THR A 165 -4.93 1.71 -18.44
C THR A 165 -3.62 1.13 -17.91
N VAL A 166 -3.55 0.96 -16.59
CA VAL A 166 -2.46 0.28 -15.88
C VAL A 166 -3.00 -0.96 -15.17
N LEU A 167 -2.12 -1.88 -14.76
CA LEU A 167 -2.45 -3.00 -13.90
C LEU A 167 -2.13 -2.67 -12.44
N ILE A 168 -3.08 -2.91 -11.55
CA ILE A 168 -2.81 -2.98 -10.12
C ILE A 168 -2.82 -4.44 -9.70
N ALA A 169 -1.81 -4.82 -8.92
CA ALA A 169 -1.66 -6.17 -8.48
C ALA A 169 -1.42 -6.26 -6.98
N THR A 170 -1.78 -7.41 -6.40
CA THR A 170 -1.43 -7.75 -5.02
C THR A 170 -1.02 -9.21 -4.89
N CYS A 171 -0.03 -9.48 -4.05
CA CYS A 171 0.43 -10.82 -3.72
C CYS A 171 0.95 -10.90 -2.28
N GLN A 172 1.09 -12.13 -1.79
CA GLN A 172 1.65 -12.42 -0.48
C GLN A 172 2.64 -13.58 -0.61
N PHE A 173 3.84 -13.36 -0.11
CA PHE A 173 4.88 -14.37 -0.02
C PHE A 173 4.65 -15.28 1.18
N ASP A 174 5.25 -16.46 1.14
CA ASP A 174 5.15 -17.43 2.21
C ASP A 174 5.73 -16.89 3.52
N LYS A 175 4.98 -17.03 4.62
CA LYS A 175 5.40 -16.50 5.93
C LYS A 175 6.46 -17.37 6.59
N GLU A 176 6.46 -18.67 6.32
CA GLU A 176 7.23 -19.66 7.08
C GLU A 176 8.40 -20.23 6.27
N ASP A 177 8.17 -20.58 5.00
CA ASP A 177 9.16 -21.26 4.15
C ASP A 177 10.05 -20.28 3.39
N ALA A 178 11.26 -20.06 3.90
CA ALA A 178 12.29 -19.22 3.28
C ALA A 178 12.70 -19.69 1.87
N ASN A 179 12.75 -21.01 1.61
CA ASN A 179 13.11 -21.52 0.28
C ASN A 179 12.00 -21.26 -0.73
N LYS A 180 10.73 -21.36 -0.31
CA LYS A 180 9.59 -20.98 -1.14
C LYS A 180 9.58 -19.48 -1.42
N ARG A 181 9.89 -18.63 -0.44
CA ARG A 181 10.03 -17.18 -0.70
C ARG A 181 11.04 -16.87 -1.79
N VAL A 182 12.17 -17.60 -1.85
CA VAL A 182 13.16 -17.45 -2.93
C VAL A 182 12.54 -17.81 -4.29
N ARG A 183 11.87 -18.95 -4.41
CA ARG A 183 11.21 -19.36 -5.68
C ARG A 183 10.10 -18.39 -6.10
N GLN A 184 9.34 -17.85 -5.14
CA GLN A 184 8.35 -16.79 -5.36
C GLN A 184 8.99 -15.50 -5.88
N ALA A 185 10.17 -15.15 -5.38
CA ALA A 185 10.93 -13.98 -5.83
C ALA A 185 11.41 -14.15 -7.27
N GLU A 186 11.89 -15.35 -7.63
CA GLU A 186 12.32 -15.70 -8.98
C GLU A 186 11.14 -15.67 -9.96
N ALA A 187 10.00 -16.25 -9.58
CA ALA A 187 8.78 -16.22 -10.38
C ALA A 187 8.28 -14.80 -10.62
N LEU A 188 8.26 -13.96 -9.57
CA LEU A 188 7.89 -12.55 -9.70
C LEU A 188 8.90 -11.78 -10.58
N ALA A 189 10.20 -11.99 -10.38
CA ALA A 189 11.26 -11.37 -11.19
C ALA A 189 11.13 -11.72 -12.68
N ALA A 190 10.83 -12.99 -13.01
CA ALA A 190 10.60 -13.42 -14.39
C ALA A 190 9.34 -12.77 -15.00
N TYR A 191 8.28 -12.56 -14.19
CA TYR A 191 7.06 -11.91 -14.64
C TYR A 191 7.27 -10.45 -15.08
N ALA A 192 8.26 -9.75 -14.51
CA ALA A 192 8.62 -8.38 -14.92
C ALA A 192 8.99 -8.27 -16.40
N ASP A 193 9.56 -9.32 -17.00
CA ASP A 193 9.95 -9.35 -18.41
C ASP A 193 8.77 -9.75 -19.33
N GLN A 194 7.72 -10.34 -18.76
CA GLN A 194 6.56 -10.86 -19.50
C GLN A 194 5.41 -9.86 -19.56
N VAL A 195 5.23 -9.07 -18.49
CA VAL A 195 4.13 -8.11 -18.37
C VAL A 195 4.37 -6.91 -19.30
N LYS A 196 3.44 -6.70 -20.24
CA LYS A 196 3.52 -5.61 -21.23
C LYS A 196 2.87 -4.32 -20.73
N GLN A 197 1.86 -4.44 -19.88
CA GLN A 197 1.14 -3.32 -19.29
C GLN A 197 1.97 -2.70 -18.17
N ASN A 198 1.84 -1.38 -18.03
CA ASN A 198 2.33 -0.66 -16.85
C ASN A 198 1.69 -1.26 -15.60
N ILE A 199 2.47 -1.66 -14.60
CA ILE A 199 1.99 -2.39 -13.43
C ILE A 199 2.56 -1.86 -12.11
N VAL A 200 1.70 -1.77 -11.10
CA VAL A 200 2.07 -1.54 -9.69
C VAL A 200 1.67 -2.76 -8.87
N ILE A 201 2.60 -3.29 -8.07
CA ILE A 201 2.40 -4.51 -7.28
C ILE A 201 2.50 -4.21 -5.79
N CYS A 202 1.45 -4.51 -5.04
CA CYS A 202 1.39 -4.45 -3.58
C CYS A 202 1.74 -5.82 -3.01
N ALA A 203 2.91 -5.96 -2.39
CA ALA A 203 3.41 -7.25 -1.93
C ALA A 203 3.62 -7.25 -0.42
N SER A 204 3.15 -8.31 0.25
CA SER A 204 3.61 -8.67 1.58
C SER A 204 4.74 -9.69 1.44
N VAL A 205 5.96 -9.28 1.76
CA VAL A 205 7.21 -10.03 1.64
C VAL A 205 7.82 -10.20 3.02
N TYR A 206 7.64 -11.38 3.62
CA TYR A 206 8.15 -11.72 4.96
C TYR A 206 9.66 -12.04 4.95
N GLU A 207 10.46 -11.07 4.51
CA GLU A 207 11.92 -11.19 4.41
C GLU A 207 12.60 -9.84 4.68
N ASN A 208 13.76 -9.86 5.30
CA ASN A 208 14.55 -8.64 5.52
C ASN A 208 15.13 -8.09 4.22
N GLU A 209 15.30 -6.75 4.12
CA GLU A 209 15.80 -6.10 2.89
C GLU A 209 17.20 -6.59 2.46
N SER A 210 18.03 -7.05 3.40
CA SER A 210 19.35 -7.64 3.14
C SER A 210 19.30 -9.10 2.67
N GLY A 211 18.13 -9.74 2.71
CA GLY A 211 17.93 -11.15 2.40
C GLY A 211 17.96 -11.49 0.91
N ASN A 212 18.01 -12.80 0.62
CA ASN A 212 18.13 -13.34 -0.74
C ASN A 212 16.96 -12.93 -1.66
N VAL A 213 15.74 -12.86 -1.11
CA VAL A 213 14.53 -12.44 -1.84
C VAL A 213 14.74 -11.07 -2.47
N PHE A 214 15.19 -10.07 -1.70
CA PHE A 214 15.40 -8.73 -2.22
C PHE A 214 16.60 -8.62 -3.15
N ASN A 215 17.63 -9.46 -2.99
CA ASN A 215 18.71 -9.57 -3.97
C ASN A 215 18.22 -10.01 -5.36
N ILE A 216 17.15 -10.79 -5.42
CA ILE A 216 16.49 -11.19 -6.67
C ILE A 216 15.57 -10.07 -7.16
N LEU A 217 14.65 -9.60 -6.31
CA LEU A 217 13.63 -8.61 -6.71
C LEU A 217 14.26 -7.29 -7.18
N LYS A 218 15.31 -6.79 -6.53
CA LYS A 218 15.94 -5.50 -6.87
C LYS A 218 16.58 -5.46 -8.26
N LYS A 219 16.76 -6.62 -8.92
CA LYS A 219 17.25 -6.70 -10.30
C LYS A 219 16.18 -6.36 -11.33
N LYS A 220 14.90 -6.44 -10.96
CA LYS A 220 13.75 -6.31 -11.86
C LYS A 220 12.72 -5.29 -11.40
N TYR A 221 12.65 -5.03 -10.09
CA TYR A 221 11.69 -4.12 -9.48
C TYR A 221 12.40 -3.06 -8.65
N ARG A 222 11.83 -1.85 -8.68
CA ARG A 222 12.08 -0.78 -7.72
C ARG A 222 11.00 -0.80 -6.65
N ARG A 223 11.41 -0.58 -5.40
CA ARG A 223 10.50 -0.26 -4.31
C ARG A 223 10.09 1.20 -4.44
N SER A 224 8.79 1.48 -4.46
CA SER A 224 8.24 2.85 -4.57
C SER A 224 8.40 3.67 -3.28
N CYS A 225 8.92 3.03 -2.23
CA CYS A 225 9.15 3.56 -0.90
C CYS A 225 10.49 2.97 -0.39
N LYS A 226 11.48 3.83 -0.13
CA LYS A 226 12.89 3.45 0.15
C LYS A 226 13.39 3.86 1.55
N PHE A 227 12.62 4.63 2.33
CA PHE A 227 13.12 5.22 3.57
C PHE A 227 13.08 4.22 4.73
N SER A 228 14.08 4.23 5.62
CA SER A 228 14.21 3.30 6.75
C SER A 228 13.23 3.57 7.90
N SER A 229 12.66 4.78 7.97
CA SER A 229 11.54 5.10 8.88
C SER A 229 10.22 4.44 8.48
N GLU A 230 10.25 3.58 7.45
CA GLU A 230 9.08 2.96 6.84
C GLU A 230 8.82 1.50 7.29
N ASN A 231 9.28 1.11 8.48
CA ASN A 231 8.92 -0.20 9.04
C ASN A 231 7.40 -0.31 9.24
N THR A 232 6.86 -1.47 8.90
CA THR A 232 5.42 -1.74 8.93
C THR A 232 5.01 -2.76 9.98
N TYR A 233 5.95 -3.50 10.55
CA TYR A 233 5.68 -4.59 11.48
C TYR A 233 6.63 -4.59 12.69
N PRO A 234 6.15 -4.89 13.91
CA PRO A 234 4.74 -4.93 14.28
C PRO A 234 4.11 -3.51 14.27
N ALA A 235 2.79 -3.41 14.24
CA ALA A 235 2.09 -2.12 14.19
C ALA A 235 2.37 -1.23 15.41
N VAL A 236 2.73 -1.85 16.54
CA VAL A 236 3.26 -1.17 17.73
C VAL A 236 4.77 -1.19 17.65
N GLN A 237 5.42 -0.02 17.67
CA GLN A 237 6.89 0.11 17.58
C GLN A 237 7.50 -0.68 16.39
N PRO A 238 7.22 -0.27 15.14
CA PRO A 238 7.69 -1.02 13.97
C PRO A 238 9.21 -1.14 13.88
N GLU A 239 9.71 -2.37 13.75
CA GLU A 239 11.14 -2.70 13.66
C GLU A 239 11.51 -3.44 12.36
N SER A 240 10.52 -4.02 11.69
CA SER A 240 10.65 -4.76 10.43
C SER A 240 9.77 -4.15 9.35
N ARG A 241 10.16 -4.35 8.10
CA ARG A 241 9.37 -3.99 6.93
C ARG A 241 9.01 -5.24 6.15
N PHE A 242 7.71 -5.52 6.05
CA PHE A 242 7.21 -6.65 5.26
C PHE A 242 6.26 -6.22 4.14
N ASP A 243 5.82 -4.97 4.13
CA ASP A 243 4.89 -4.48 3.12
C ASP A 243 5.63 -3.57 2.13
N TYR A 244 5.40 -3.81 0.85
CA TYR A 244 6.13 -3.17 -0.24
C TYR A 244 5.21 -2.83 -1.40
N VAL A 245 5.47 -1.69 -2.04
CA VAL A 245 4.94 -1.38 -3.37
C VAL A 245 6.08 -1.48 -4.37
N LEU A 246 5.94 -2.38 -5.35
CA LEU A 246 6.95 -2.72 -6.34
C LEU A 246 6.51 -2.29 -7.74
N THR A 247 7.44 -1.72 -8.49
CA THR A 247 7.25 -1.33 -9.90
C THR A 247 8.40 -1.86 -10.75
N PRO A 248 8.14 -2.39 -11.96
CA PRO A 248 9.23 -2.87 -12.82
C PRO A 248 10.23 -1.76 -13.16
N LEU A 249 11.52 -2.08 -13.17
CA LEU A 249 12.59 -1.13 -13.54
C LEU A 249 12.51 -0.68 -15.00
N SER A 250 11.91 -1.49 -15.86
CA SER A 250 11.64 -1.18 -17.27
C SER A 250 10.53 -0.14 -17.45
N GLN A 251 9.80 0.20 -16.38
CA GLN A 251 8.65 1.10 -16.40
C GLN A 251 8.93 2.38 -15.62
N ASN A 252 8.51 3.52 -16.17
CA ASN A 252 8.84 4.83 -15.64
C ASN A 252 7.81 5.32 -14.60
N TRP A 253 7.81 4.69 -13.44
CA TRP A 253 6.96 5.07 -12.31
C TRP A 253 7.60 6.14 -11.42
N GLY A 254 6.79 7.01 -10.81
CA GLY A 254 7.20 7.94 -9.77
C GLY A 254 6.25 7.93 -8.58
N THR A 255 6.78 8.31 -7.41
CA THR A 255 6.03 8.42 -6.16
C THR A 255 5.98 9.89 -5.71
N GLN A 256 4.77 10.38 -5.41
CA GLN A 256 4.51 11.75 -4.96
C GLN A 256 4.47 11.90 -3.44
N ALA A 257 3.98 10.87 -2.75
CA ALA A 257 3.86 10.86 -1.29
C ALA A 257 3.91 9.42 -0.80
N VAL A 258 4.54 9.22 0.35
CA VAL A 258 4.48 7.97 1.13
C VAL A 258 4.13 8.31 2.56
N GLN A 259 3.14 7.62 3.12
CA GLN A 259 2.79 7.70 4.52
C GLN A 259 2.60 6.29 5.07
N ILE A 260 3.03 6.08 6.32
CA ILE A 260 2.71 4.87 7.06
C ILE A 260 1.61 5.19 8.04
N LYS A 261 0.50 4.46 7.95
CA LYS A 261 -0.73 4.78 8.67
C LYS A 261 -1.29 3.55 9.35
N GLY A 262 -2.15 3.78 10.35
CA GLY A 262 -2.82 2.73 11.10
C GLY A 262 -2.09 2.34 12.37
N ASP A 263 -2.81 1.60 13.20
CA ASP A 263 -2.36 1.09 14.49
C ASP A 263 -2.85 -0.35 14.69
N GLN A 264 -2.51 -0.93 15.83
CA GLN A 264 -2.84 -2.31 16.20
C GLN A 264 -4.34 -2.63 16.24
N THR A 265 -5.23 -1.62 16.24
CA THR A 265 -6.68 -1.86 16.18
C THR A 265 -7.13 -2.22 14.77
N VAL A 266 -6.36 -1.81 13.75
CA VAL A 266 -6.62 -2.05 12.33
C VAL A 266 -6.00 -3.38 11.88
N SER A 267 -4.72 -3.58 12.20
CA SER A 267 -3.93 -4.76 11.85
C SER A 267 -2.66 -4.81 12.70
N ASP A 268 -2.02 -5.97 12.80
CA ASP A 268 -0.66 -6.13 13.33
C ASP A 268 0.41 -5.56 12.39
N HIS A 269 0.04 -5.15 11.17
CA HIS A 269 0.85 -4.35 10.26
C HIS A 269 0.34 -2.89 10.18
N LYS A 270 1.24 -1.94 9.90
CA LYS A 270 0.87 -0.60 9.42
C LYS A 270 0.71 -0.60 7.90
N ALA A 271 -0.24 0.19 7.42
CA ALA A 271 -0.52 0.32 5.99
C ALA A 271 0.47 1.29 5.32
N LEU A 272 0.85 0.96 4.08
CA LEU A 272 1.50 1.91 3.19
C LEU A 272 0.44 2.68 2.40
N PHE A 273 0.42 4.00 2.57
CA PHE A 273 -0.35 4.93 1.75
C PHE A 273 0.58 5.63 0.77
N LEU A 274 0.28 5.55 -0.53
CA LEU A 274 1.08 6.18 -1.57
C LEU A 274 0.21 6.95 -2.55
N ARG A 275 0.80 7.99 -3.14
CA ARG A 275 0.35 8.49 -4.45
C ARG A 275 1.43 8.17 -5.49
N ILE A 276 1.05 7.42 -6.51
CA ILE A 276 1.96 6.85 -7.52
C ILE A 276 1.39 7.09 -8.92
N GLY A 277 2.27 7.25 -9.91
CA GLY A 277 1.85 7.53 -11.27
C GLY A 277 2.97 7.37 -12.27
N LEU A 278 2.58 7.35 -13.54
CA LEU A 278 3.51 7.26 -14.66
C LEU A 278 4.14 8.63 -14.93
N LYS A 279 5.47 8.63 -15.08
CA LYS A 279 6.24 9.81 -15.47
C LYS A 279 6.14 10.06 -16.98
#